data_AF-A0A7S0YE95-F1
#
_entry.id   AF-A0A7S0YE95-F1
#
_cell.length_a   1.000
_cell.length_b   1.000
_cell.length_c   1.000
_cell.angle_alpha   90.00
_cell.angle_beta   90.00
_cell.angle_gamma   90.00
#
_symmetry.space_group_name_H-M   'P 1'
#
loop_
_entity.id
_entity.type
_entity.pdbx_description
1 polymer ?
#
loop_
_entity_poly.entity_id
_entity_poly.type
_entity_poly.pdbx_seq_one_letter_code
_entity_poly.pdbx_strand_id
1 'polypeptide(L)'
;MVILSQRALEGIKAYKYKPGGYTKLDDLHTPFWNWLTNKLPMWLAPNLITLTGLFALIIGYVVMWIYSPNYTDDAPNWVYSLGAVAVVFYTNMDCIDGKQARRTGSSSPLGQLFDHGCDAIALHLMLGMAQTSVQQPMGFISSLALTLAMLPWICSQYEEYHTGHMIYGNGYFGVLEANYILAFVFALSGIFGPSFWSRIVFSAVPLPILGTMDITARHVFVVIDIVAAVNQTYGQLFRVFSSSVDRLPKEEQGYKELGLASKIRHLMWIAILLGFGGYWTARDQSKMSNPVEARFISLAFGIIFAMVATKLIMDHMCKEPFRPTLWAFIILILSTVNVITGTVNVFLASQAAAAFCLVFYLTNITGIINDICRFLKINCLTIKPQKKTQ
;
A
#
# COMPACT_ATOMS: atom_id res chain seq x y z
N MET A 1 5.30 25.07 -10.97
CA MET A 1 5.47 24.09 -12.07
C MET A 1 4.17 23.33 -12.18
N VAL A 2 3.57 23.29 -13.37
CA VAL A 2 2.37 22.48 -13.65
C VAL A 2 2.88 21.08 -14.03
N ILE A 3 2.44 20.06 -13.30
CA ILE A 3 2.81 18.65 -13.49
C ILE A 3 1.79 17.97 -14.41
N LEU A 4 0.49 18.22 -14.20
CA LEU A 4 -0.57 17.61 -15.01
C LEU A 4 -0.87 18.42 -16.27
N SER A 5 -1.01 17.73 -17.41
CA SER A 5 -1.47 18.37 -18.64
C SER A 5 -2.94 18.80 -18.51
N GLN A 6 -3.35 19.78 -19.32
CA GLN A 6 -4.74 20.21 -19.38
C GLN A 6 -5.70 19.04 -19.68
N ARG A 7 -5.29 18.13 -20.56
CA ARG A 7 -6.03 16.91 -20.91
C ARG A 7 -6.23 16.00 -19.69
N ALA A 8 -5.17 15.77 -18.91
CA ALA A 8 -5.24 14.95 -17.70
C ALA A 8 -6.18 15.57 -16.65
N LEU A 9 -6.14 16.89 -16.48
CA LEU A 9 -7.03 17.63 -15.57
C LEU A 9 -8.50 17.51 -15.98
N GLU A 10 -8.80 17.57 -17.28
CA GLU A 10 -10.15 17.34 -17.81
C GLU A 10 -10.61 15.90 -17.57
N GLY A 11 -9.72 14.93 -17.73
CA GLY A 11 -9.96 13.53 -17.40
C GLY A 11 -10.33 13.33 -15.93
N ILE A 12 -9.55 13.91 -15.01
CA ILE A 12 -9.85 13.89 -13.56
C ILE A 12 -11.22 14.48 -13.27
N LYS A 13 -11.56 15.62 -13.87
CA LYS A 13 -12.87 16.25 -13.66
C LYS A 13 -14.02 15.38 -14.16
N ALA A 14 -13.79 14.60 -15.22
CA ALA A 14 -14.77 13.68 -15.80
C ALA A 14 -14.85 12.33 -15.08
N TYR A 15 -13.89 12.01 -14.20
CA TYR A 15 -13.84 10.75 -13.48
C TYR A 15 -14.96 10.65 -12.43
N LYS A 16 -15.56 9.47 -12.34
CA LYS A 16 -16.58 9.14 -11.34
C LYS A 16 -16.20 7.87 -10.62
N TYR A 17 -15.99 7.98 -9.31
CA TYR A 17 -15.71 6.82 -8.48
C TYR A 17 -16.89 5.85 -8.48
N LYS A 18 -16.57 4.56 -8.61
CA LYS A 18 -17.50 3.46 -8.41
C LYS A 18 -16.98 2.61 -7.26
N PRO A 19 -17.69 2.56 -6.12
CA PRO A 19 -17.28 1.72 -5.02
C PRO A 19 -17.27 0.24 -5.43
N GLY A 20 -16.33 -0.50 -4.87
CA GLY A 20 -16.29 -1.95 -5.01
C GLY A 20 -17.36 -2.64 -4.15
N GLY A 21 -17.34 -3.96 -4.15
CA GLY A 21 -18.16 -4.77 -3.26
C GLY A 21 -17.66 -4.70 -1.81
N TYR A 22 -18.57 -4.64 -0.85
CA TYR A 22 -18.28 -4.73 0.58
C TYR A 22 -18.21 -6.18 1.04
N THR A 23 -17.44 -6.45 2.09
CA THR A 23 -17.46 -7.73 2.79
C THR A 23 -18.54 -7.76 3.87
N LYS A 24 -18.83 -8.95 4.39
CA LYS A 24 -19.72 -9.10 5.56
C LYS A 24 -19.22 -8.32 6.78
N LEU A 25 -17.90 -8.18 6.94
CA LEU A 25 -17.33 -7.46 8.07
C LEU A 25 -17.47 -5.94 7.88
N ASP A 26 -17.36 -5.44 6.64
CA ASP A 26 -17.66 -4.04 6.31
C ASP A 26 -19.12 -3.69 6.63
N ASP A 27 -20.05 -4.57 6.24
CA ASP A 27 -21.48 -4.41 6.52
C ASP A 27 -21.76 -4.37 8.03
N LEU A 28 -21.07 -5.23 8.80
CA LEU A 28 -21.18 -5.27 10.26
C LEU A 28 -20.67 -3.98 10.92
N HIS A 29 -19.58 -3.39 10.39
CA HIS A 29 -18.99 -2.16 10.95
C HIS A 29 -19.70 -0.88 10.48
N THR A 30 -20.45 -0.95 9.37
CA THR A 30 -21.10 0.21 8.79
C THR A 30 -21.97 1.02 9.76
N PRO A 31 -22.79 0.43 10.65
CA PRO A 31 -23.52 1.18 11.66
C PRO A 31 -22.61 1.98 12.61
N PHE A 32 -21.51 1.36 13.07
CA PHE A 32 -20.53 2.02 13.92
C PHE A 32 -19.84 3.19 13.20
N TRP A 33 -19.39 2.99 11.97
CA TRP A 33 -18.76 4.04 11.18
C TRP A 33 -19.70 5.19 10.83
N ASN A 34 -20.98 4.90 10.57
CA ASN A 34 -21.98 5.95 10.37
C ASN A 34 -22.19 6.76 11.66
N TRP A 35 -22.27 6.09 12.82
CA TRP A 35 -22.32 6.76 14.11
C TRP A 35 -21.08 7.63 14.36
N LEU A 36 -19.88 7.10 14.14
CA LEU A 36 -18.62 7.80 14.34
C LEU A 36 -18.51 9.02 13.42
N THR A 37 -18.83 8.85 12.13
CA THR A 37 -18.86 9.93 11.14
C THR A 37 -19.78 11.06 11.60
N ASN A 38 -20.95 10.76 12.17
CA ASN A 38 -21.89 11.78 12.67
C ASN A 38 -21.34 12.60 13.84
N LYS A 39 -20.32 12.11 14.56
CA LYS A 39 -19.65 12.85 15.64
C LYS A 39 -18.52 13.74 15.15
N LEU A 40 -18.05 13.57 13.92
CA LEU A 40 -17.01 14.42 13.35
C LEU A 40 -17.53 15.85 13.11
N PRO A 41 -16.70 16.89 13.30
CA PRO A 41 -17.11 18.25 13.01
C PRO A 41 -17.23 18.50 11.50
N MET A 42 -18.18 19.36 11.10
CA MET A 42 -18.47 19.62 9.67
C MET A 42 -17.35 20.37 8.92
N TRP A 43 -16.39 20.96 9.62
CA TRP A 43 -15.23 21.61 9.01
C TRP A 43 -14.10 20.62 8.67
N LEU A 44 -14.14 19.41 9.23
CA LEU A 44 -13.07 18.42 9.07
C LEU A 44 -13.10 17.83 7.67
N ALA A 45 -12.07 18.14 6.89
CA ALA A 45 -11.90 17.64 5.54
C ALA A 45 -11.63 16.12 5.54
N PRO A 46 -12.22 15.35 4.63
CA PRO A 46 -11.97 13.92 4.46
C PRO A 46 -10.47 13.58 4.37
N ASN A 47 -9.74 14.26 3.49
CA ASN A 47 -8.31 13.99 3.29
C ASN A 47 -7.47 14.24 4.55
N LEU A 48 -7.93 15.10 5.47
CA LEU A 48 -7.26 15.29 6.76
C LEU A 48 -7.49 14.10 7.69
N ILE A 49 -8.64 13.43 7.60
CA ILE A 49 -8.93 12.18 8.32
C ILE A 49 -7.99 11.08 7.83
N THR A 50 -7.92 10.86 6.50
CA THR A 50 -6.99 9.92 5.86
C THR A 50 -5.56 10.16 6.33
N LEU A 51 -5.08 11.41 6.24
CA LEU A 51 -3.72 11.80 6.62
C LEU A 51 -3.45 11.56 8.11
N THR A 52 -4.44 11.82 8.97
CA THR A 52 -4.33 11.56 10.42
C THR A 52 -4.19 10.07 10.71
N GLY A 53 -4.93 9.22 9.99
CA GLY A 53 -4.76 7.77 10.06
C GLY A 53 -3.36 7.34 9.65
N LEU A 54 -2.87 7.84 8.51
CA LEU A 54 -1.52 7.54 8.03
C LEU A 54 -0.43 7.96 9.03
N PHE A 55 -0.56 9.12 9.69
CA PHE A 55 0.38 9.56 10.71
C PHE A 55 0.46 8.60 11.91
N ALA A 56 -0.64 7.97 12.31
CA ALA A 56 -0.62 6.96 13.37
C ALA A 56 0.24 5.75 12.98
N LEU A 57 0.15 5.29 11.71
CA LEU A 57 1.00 4.23 11.18
C LEU A 57 2.47 4.64 11.10
N ILE A 58 2.76 5.89 10.68
CA ILE A 58 4.13 6.42 10.65
C ILE A 58 4.73 6.40 12.06
N ILE A 59 3.98 6.85 13.06
CA ILE A 59 4.43 6.82 14.46
C ILE A 59 4.71 5.38 14.90
N GLY A 60 3.78 4.44 14.67
CA GLY A 60 3.97 3.03 15.00
C GLY A 60 5.22 2.43 14.35
N TYR A 61 5.40 2.68 13.05
CA TYR A 61 6.55 2.19 12.29
C TYR A 61 7.88 2.79 12.77
N VAL A 62 7.93 4.10 13.04
CA VAL A 62 9.13 4.78 13.53
C VAL A 62 9.50 4.28 14.94
N VAL A 63 8.52 4.10 15.82
CA VAL A 63 8.79 3.52 17.15
C VAL A 63 9.34 2.11 17.03
N MET A 64 8.75 1.26 16.19
CA MET A 64 9.28 -0.09 15.92
C MET A 64 10.67 -0.08 15.28
N TRP A 65 10.97 0.89 14.42
CA TRP A 65 12.31 1.09 13.88
C TRP A 65 13.29 1.41 15.01
N ILE A 66 12.99 2.39 15.88
CA ILE A 66 13.88 2.81 16.96
C ILE A 66 14.22 1.64 17.89
N TYR A 67 13.23 0.83 18.26
CA TYR A 67 13.43 -0.30 19.17
C TYR A 67 13.97 -1.58 18.50
N SER A 68 13.69 -1.77 17.21
CA SER A 68 14.12 -2.93 16.44
C SER A 68 14.64 -2.52 15.05
N PRO A 69 15.80 -1.85 14.99
CA PRO A 69 16.36 -1.30 13.75
C PRO A 69 16.57 -2.35 12.67
N ASN A 70 16.83 -3.60 13.04
CA ASN A 70 17.08 -4.69 12.10
C ASN A 70 15.88 -5.63 11.89
N TYR A 71 14.69 -5.32 12.44
CA TYR A 71 13.47 -6.16 12.49
C TYR A 71 13.50 -7.37 13.44
N THR A 72 14.65 -7.71 14.02
CA THR A 72 14.83 -8.92 14.83
C THR A 72 15.08 -8.64 16.30
N ASP A 73 15.47 -7.42 16.67
CA ASP A 73 15.74 -7.08 18.07
C ASP A 73 14.45 -7.18 18.93
N ASP A 74 14.63 -7.58 20.18
CA ASP A 74 13.56 -7.60 21.18
C ASP A 74 13.18 -6.17 21.56
N ALA A 75 11.90 -5.82 21.42
CA ALA A 75 11.34 -4.56 21.89
C ALA A 75 10.40 -4.79 23.09
N PRO A 76 10.19 -3.78 23.95
CA PRO A 76 9.16 -3.85 24.98
C PRO A 76 7.78 -4.12 24.37
N ASN A 77 6.99 -4.96 25.02
CA ASN A 77 5.66 -5.39 24.56
C ASN A 77 4.75 -4.24 24.08
N TRP A 78 4.77 -3.09 24.76
CA TRP A 78 3.94 -1.94 24.40
C TRP A 78 4.23 -1.39 23.00
N VAL A 79 5.45 -1.59 22.47
CA VAL A 79 5.83 -1.18 21.11
C VAL A 79 4.99 -1.91 20.07
N TYR A 80 4.74 -3.20 20.28
CA TYR A 80 3.86 -3.99 19.40
C TYR A 80 2.39 -3.65 19.62
N SER A 81 1.96 -3.44 20.87
CA SER A 81 0.60 -2.96 21.17
C SER A 81 0.30 -1.61 20.53
N LEU A 82 1.27 -0.69 20.48
CA LEU A 82 1.14 0.58 19.77
C LEU A 82 0.88 0.35 18.27
N GLY A 83 1.58 -0.61 17.65
CA GLY A 83 1.31 -1.01 16.27
C GLY A 83 -0.14 -1.47 16.08
N ALA A 84 -0.65 -2.32 16.98
CA ALA A 84 -2.04 -2.80 16.91
C ALA A 84 -3.05 -1.65 16.98
N VAL A 85 -2.84 -0.71 17.91
CA VAL A 85 -3.67 0.49 18.06
C VAL A 85 -3.58 1.37 16.81
N ALA A 86 -2.37 1.56 16.26
CA ALA A 86 -2.15 2.38 15.08
C ALA A 86 -2.90 1.83 13.85
N VAL A 87 -2.87 0.52 13.62
CA VAL A 87 -3.62 -0.12 12.51
C VAL A 87 -5.11 0.01 12.70
N VAL A 88 -5.64 -0.33 13.87
CA VAL A 88 -7.08 -0.20 14.14
C VAL A 88 -7.52 1.25 13.98
N PHE A 89 -6.74 2.21 14.47
CA PHE A 89 -7.03 3.63 14.30
C PHE A 89 -7.04 4.02 12.82
N TYR A 90 -5.99 3.67 12.07
CA TYR A 90 -5.91 3.94 10.62
C TYR A 90 -7.09 3.34 9.86
N THR A 91 -7.41 2.06 10.08
CA THR A 91 -8.55 1.38 9.43
C THR A 91 -9.87 2.11 9.68
N ASN A 92 -10.07 2.66 10.87
CA ASN A 92 -11.28 3.44 11.14
C ASN A 92 -11.26 4.82 10.47
N MET A 93 -10.10 5.47 10.37
CA MET A 93 -9.97 6.76 9.67
C MET A 93 -10.23 6.60 8.17
N ASP A 94 -9.64 5.59 7.57
CA ASP A 94 -9.83 5.15 6.18
C ASP A 94 -11.32 4.91 5.88
N CYS A 95 -12.00 4.08 6.66
CA CYS A 95 -13.41 3.74 6.41
C CYS A 95 -14.41 4.90 6.61
N ILE A 96 -14.05 5.95 7.37
CA ILE A 96 -14.95 7.09 7.65
C ILE A 96 -14.69 8.31 6.76
N ASP A 97 -13.56 8.41 6.06
CA ASP A 97 -13.25 9.61 5.28
C ASP A 97 -14.24 9.84 4.12
N GLY A 98 -14.60 8.80 3.38
CA GLY A 98 -15.56 8.87 2.28
C GLY A 98 -16.98 9.07 2.80
N LYS A 99 -17.28 8.55 3.99
CA LYS A 99 -18.56 8.81 4.69
C LYS A 99 -18.65 10.28 5.08
N GLN A 100 -17.57 10.85 5.62
CA GLN A 100 -17.47 12.27 5.90
C GLN A 100 -17.60 13.10 4.62
N ALA A 101 -16.93 12.70 3.52
CA ALA A 101 -16.99 13.41 2.24
C ALA A 101 -18.41 13.52 1.69
N ARG A 102 -19.19 12.45 1.81
CA ARG A 102 -20.62 12.44 1.45
C ARG A 102 -21.43 13.34 2.38
N ARG A 103 -21.18 13.26 3.69
CA ARG A 103 -21.88 14.06 4.72
C ARG A 103 -21.64 15.56 4.57
N THR A 104 -20.43 15.97 4.22
CA THR A 104 -20.06 17.39 4.04
C THR A 104 -20.29 17.90 2.62
N GLY A 105 -20.70 17.03 1.68
CA GLY A 105 -20.84 17.39 0.26
C GLY A 105 -19.51 17.76 -0.40
N SER A 106 -18.39 17.22 0.08
CA SER A 106 -17.03 17.50 -0.40
C SER A 106 -16.39 16.32 -1.13
N SER A 107 -17.17 15.33 -1.57
CA SER A 107 -16.68 14.24 -2.42
C SER A 107 -16.06 14.77 -3.71
N SER A 108 -14.87 14.27 -4.06
CA SER A 108 -14.16 14.65 -5.28
C SER A 108 -13.21 13.53 -5.72
N PRO A 109 -12.81 13.49 -7.00
CA PRO A 109 -11.75 12.60 -7.48
C PRO A 109 -10.44 12.76 -6.70
N LEU A 110 -10.11 13.98 -6.25
CA LEU A 110 -8.94 14.20 -5.40
C LEU A 110 -9.00 13.40 -4.10
N GLY A 111 -10.19 13.23 -3.52
CA GLY A 111 -10.38 12.47 -2.28
C GLY A 111 -9.90 11.03 -2.42
N GLN A 112 -10.37 10.33 -3.46
CA GLN A 112 -9.94 8.94 -3.73
C GLN A 112 -8.45 8.85 -4.08
N LEU A 113 -7.93 9.77 -4.90
CA LEU A 113 -6.50 9.77 -5.22
C LEU A 113 -5.64 9.95 -3.95
N PHE A 114 -6.10 10.80 -3.03
CA PHE A 114 -5.43 11.04 -1.76
C PHE A 114 -5.49 9.81 -0.85
N ASP A 115 -6.67 9.21 -0.74
CA ASP A 115 -6.97 8.01 0.03
C ASP A 115 -6.12 6.82 -0.41
N HIS A 116 -6.33 6.35 -1.65
CA HIS A 116 -5.59 5.20 -2.20
C HIS A 116 -4.07 5.47 -2.30
N GLY A 117 -3.67 6.75 -2.45
CA GLY A 117 -2.26 7.14 -2.39
C GLY A 117 -1.66 6.95 -0.99
N CYS A 118 -2.40 7.31 0.06
CA CYS A 118 -2.03 7.04 1.45
C CYS A 118 -2.02 5.53 1.73
N ASP A 119 -2.97 4.78 1.21
CA ASP A 119 -3.04 3.32 1.37
C ASP A 119 -1.81 2.60 0.83
N ALA A 120 -1.27 3.08 -0.28
CA ALA A 120 -0.05 2.51 -0.86
C ALA A 120 1.16 2.64 0.11
N ILE A 121 1.22 3.73 0.88
CA ILE A 121 2.25 3.96 1.90
C ILE A 121 1.90 3.17 3.17
N ALA A 122 0.64 3.21 3.59
CA ALA A 122 0.13 2.52 4.77
C ALA A 122 0.42 1.02 4.69
N LEU A 123 0.18 0.39 3.52
CA LEU A 123 0.50 -1.01 3.26
C LEU A 123 1.97 -1.31 3.58
N HIS A 124 2.89 -0.51 3.06
CA HIS A 124 4.32 -0.71 3.32
C HIS A 124 4.67 -0.58 4.80
N LEU A 125 4.14 0.46 5.48
CA LEU A 125 4.37 0.69 6.91
C LEU A 125 3.84 -0.48 7.74
N MET A 126 2.64 -0.96 7.45
CA MET A 126 2.03 -2.09 8.14
C MET A 126 2.78 -3.39 7.91
N LEU A 127 3.24 -3.68 6.69
CA LEU A 127 4.05 -4.87 6.41
C LEU A 127 5.41 -4.82 7.13
N GLY A 128 6.03 -3.63 7.20
CA GLY A 128 7.25 -3.44 7.98
C GLY A 128 7.04 -3.60 9.49
N MET A 129 5.92 -3.12 10.03
CA MET A 129 5.53 -3.36 11.44
C MET A 129 5.24 -4.84 11.71
N ALA A 130 4.62 -5.54 10.75
CA ALA A 130 4.38 -6.98 10.83
C ALA A 130 5.68 -7.77 10.88
N GLN A 131 6.61 -7.45 9.97
CA GLN A 131 7.94 -8.08 9.95
C GLN A 131 8.66 -7.92 11.31
N THR A 132 8.58 -6.74 11.93
CA THR A 132 9.13 -6.51 13.29
C THR A 132 8.40 -7.30 14.36
N SER A 133 7.06 -7.33 14.29
CA SER A 133 6.21 -8.01 15.29
C SER A 133 6.46 -9.51 15.32
N VAL A 134 6.74 -10.12 14.16
CA VAL A 134 7.08 -11.55 14.07
C VAL A 134 8.58 -11.83 14.15
N GLN A 135 9.41 -10.81 14.40
CA GLN A 135 10.88 -10.90 14.43
C GLN A 135 11.49 -11.58 13.21
N GLN A 136 10.96 -11.29 12.02
CA GLN A 136 11.45 -11.90 10.80
C GLN A 136 12.66 -11.12 10.26
N PRO A 137 13.86 -11.75 10.18
CA PRO A 137 15.02 -11.12 9.57
C PRO A 137 14.76 -10.80 8.11
N MET A 138 15.39 -9.73 7.62
CA MET A 138 15.40 -9.44 6.18
C MET A 138 16.10 -10.59 5.43
N GLY A 139 15.44 -11.09 4.39
CA GLY A 139 15.94 -12.16 3.54
C GLY A 139 14.84 -12.66 2.60
N PHE A 140 15.07 -13.85 2.01
CA PHE A 140 14.16 -14.41 1.01
C PHE A 140 12.70 -14.56 1.51
N ILE A 141 12.51 -15.10 2.72
CA ILE A 141 11.16 -15.32 3.27
C ILE A 141 10.41 -14.00 3.52
N SER A 142 11.07 -13.01 4.14
CA SER A 142 10.44 -11.69 4.37
C SER A 142 10.15 -10.97 3.06
N SER A 143 11.04 -11.10 2.08
CA SER A 143 10.87 -10.51 0.75
C SER A 143 9.69 -11.14 -0.01
N LEU A 144 9.57 -12.46 0.06
CA LEU A 144 8.47 -13.20 -0.54
C LEU A 144 7.13 -12.77 0.08
N ALA A 145 7.05 -12.71 1.41
CA ALA A 145 5.86 -12.22 2.12
C ALA A 145 5.53 -10.75 1.73
N LEU A 146 6.52 -9.86 1.80
CA LEU A 146 6.36 -8.44 1.44
C LEU A 146 5.83 -8.25 0.01
N THR A 147 6.45 -8.90 -0.97
CA THR A 147 6.09 -8.74 -2.39
C THR A 147 4.76 -9.40 -2.73
N LEU A 148 4.44 -10.54 -2.11
CA LEU A 148 3.14 -11.19 -2.30
C LEU A 148 2.00 -10.45 -1.59
N ALA A 149 2.22 -9.81 -0.45
CA ALA A 149 1.22 -8.93 0.15
C ALA A 149 1.00 -7.65 -0.69
N MET A 150 2.05 -7.12 -1.34
CA MET A 150 1.96 -5.96 -2.25
C MET A 150 1.25 -6.27 -3.58
N LEU A 151 1.36 -7.51 -4.07
CA LEU A 151 0.83 -7.94 -5.36
C LEU A 151 -0.69 -7.77 -5.52
N PRO A 152 -1.57 -8.32 -4.65
CA PRO A 152 -3.01 -8.16 -4.80
C PRO A 152 -3.44 -6.69 -4.66
N TRP A 153 -2.72 -5.89 -3.88
CA TRP A 153 -3.01 -4.47 -3.75
C TRP A 153 -2.77 -3.74 -5.07
N ILE A 154 -1.59 -3.88 -5.70
CA ILE A 154 -1.33 -3.21 -6.99
C ILE A 154 -2.16 -3.82 -8.13
N CYS A 155 -2.48 -5.11 -8.03
CA CYS A 155 -3.37 -5.77 -8.98
C CYS A 155 -4.82 -5.30 -8.89
N SER A 156 -5.31 -4.83 -7.73
CA SER A 156 -6.63 -4.16 -7.66
C SER A 156 -6.65 -2.81 -8.39
N GLN A 157 -5.55 -2.05 -8.35
CA GLN A 157 -5.43 -0.79 -9.11
C GLN A 157 -5.30 -1.07 -10.61
N TYR A 158 -4.58 -2.13 -10.97
CA TYR A 158 -4.51 -2.64 -12.34
C TYR A 158 -5.88 -3.09 -12.84
N GLU A 159 -6.64 -3.80 -12.01
CA GLU A 159 -8.00 -4.20 -12.31
C GLU A 159 -8.88 -2.97 -12.57
N GLU A 160 -8.91 -2.01 -11.65
CA GLU A 160 -9.67 -0.76 -11.81
C GLU A 160 -9.27 -0.04 -13.10
N TYR A 161 -7.96 0.00 -13.42
CA TYR A 161 -7.47 0.59 -14.67
C TYR A 161 -8.16 0.00 -15.92
N HIS A 162 -8.27 -1.33 -15.99
CA HIS A 162 -8.77 -2.04 -17.18
C HIS A 162 -10.28 -2.30 -17.20
N THR A 163 -10.93 -2.39 -16.04
CA THR A 163 -12.34 -2.77 -15.92
C THR A 163 -13.23 -1.61 -15.44
N GLY A 164 -12.66 -0.59 -14.81
CA GLY A 164 -13.38 0.53 -14.20
C GLY A 164 -14.04 0.20 -12.87
N HIS A 165 -13.77 -0.97 -12.30
CA HIS A 165 -14.25 -1.39 -10.99
C HIS A 165 -13.07 -1.91 -10.17
N MET A 166 -12.88 -1.33 -8.99
CA MET A 166 -11.90 -1.81 -8.03
C MET A 166 -12.55 -2.85 -7.12
N ILE A 167 -12.17 -4.12 -7.25
CA ILE A 167 -12.68 -5.20 -6.40
C ILE A 167 -11.57 -5.58 -5.41
N TYR A 168 -11.69 -5.06 -4.20
CA TYR A 168 -10.73 -5.25 -3.09
C TYR A 168 -11.00 -6.50 -2.24
N GLY A 169 -11.89 -7.40 -2.68
CA GLY A 169 -12.21 -8.62 -1.94
C GLY A 169 -13.11 -9.58 -2.69
N ASN A 170 -13.58 -10.62 -2.00
CA ASN A 170 -14.48 -11.64 -2.53
C ASN A 170 -15.83 -11.71 -1.79
N GLY A 171 -16.17 -10.64 -1.06
CA GLY A 171 -17.35 -10.54 -0.19
C GLY A 171 -17.18 -11.16 1.21
N TYR A 172 -16.13 -11.96 1.43
CA TYR A 172 -15.80 -12.54 2.74
C TYR A 172 -14.45 -12.05 3.27
N PHE A 173 -13.51 -11.78 2.37
CA PHE A 173 -12.19 -11.30 2.69
C PHE A 173 -11.84 -10.13 1.76
N GLY A 174 -11.39 -9.04 2.36
CA GLY A 174 -10.88 -7.85 1.69
C GLY A 174 -9.92 -7.07 2.59
N VAL A 175 -9.86 -5.75 2.40
CA VAL A 175 -8.91 -4.86 3.08
C VAL A 175 -9.17 -4.80 4.58
N LEU A 176 -10.44 -4.76 5.01
CA LEU A 176 -10.78 -4.70 6.43
C LEU A 176 -10.30 -5.93 7.20
N GLU A 177 -10.54 -7.13 6.67
CA GLU A 177 -10.08 -8.38 7.28
C GLU A 177 -8.55 -8.44 7.33
N ALA A 178 -7.87 -8.04 6.26
CA ALA A 178 -6.40 -7.99 6.22
C ALA A 178 -5.84 -7.04 7.29
N ASN A 179 -6.43 -5.85 7.43
CA ASN A 179 -6.02 -4.89 8.46
C ASN A 179 -6.27 -5.43 9.88
N TYR A 180 -7.40 -6.10 10.13
CA TYR A 180 -7.65 -6.71 11.44
C TYR A 180 -6.74 -7.90 11.74
N ILE A 181 -6.35 -8.69 10.73
CA ILE A 181 -5.34 -9.74 10.89
C ILE A 181 -4.00 -9.12 11.30
N LEU A 182 -3.58 -8.03 10.66
CA LEU A 182 -2.35 -7.32 11.02
C LEU A 182 -2.43 -6.74 12.44
N ALA A 183 -3.55 -6.11 12.81
CA ALA A 183 -3.77 -5.64 14.17
C ALA A 183 -3.70 -6.79 15.20
N PHE A 184 -4.26 -7.96 14.86
CA PHE A 184 -4.19 -9.16 15.70
C PHE A 184 -2.76 -9.69 15.83
N VAL A 185 -1.98 -9.72 14.75
CA VAL A 185 -0.55 -10.10 14.79
C VAL A 185 0.22 -9.19 15.76
N PHE A 186 -0.02 -7.88 15.70
CA PHE A 186 0.67 -6.91 16.55
C PHE A 186 0.23 -7.03 18.01
N ALA A 187 -1.07 -7.29 18.23
CA ALA A 187 -1.62 -7.53 19.56
C ALA A 187 -1.05 -8.81 20.20
N LEU A 188 -0.91 -9.90 19.43
CA LEU A 188 -0.29 -11.13 19.91
C LEU A 188 1.17 -10.89 20.34
N SER A 189 1.95 -10.17 19.54
CA SER A 189 3.32 -9.79 19.91
C SER A 189 3.35 -8.89 21.15
N GLY A 190 2.36 -8.01 21.32
CA GLY A 190 2.25 -7.16 22.50
C GLY A 190 1.84 -7.91 23.78
N ILE A 191 1.00 -8.94 23.66
CA ILE A 191 0.53 -9.71 24.82
C ILE A 191 1.56 -10.77 25.23
N PHE A 192 2.07 -11.54 24.26
CA PHE A 192 2.90 -12.72 24.52
C PHE A 192 4.39 -12.48 24.27
N GLY A 193 4.77 -11.31 23.77
CA GLY A 193 6.10 -11.04 23.25
C GLY A 193 6.30 -11.57 21.83
N PRO A 194 7.26 -11.04 21.07
CA PRO A 194 7.52 -11.45 19.69
C PRO A 194 8.05 -12.89 19.58
N SER A 195 8.66 -13.42 20.65
CA SER A 195 9.13 -14.79 20.74
C SER A 195 8.02 -15.84 20.60
N PHE A 196 6.75 -15.45 20.80
CA PHE A 196 5.58 -16.26 20.46
C PHE A 196 5.67 -16.83 19.04
N TRP A 197 6.14 -16.02 18.09
CA TRP A 197 6.22 -16.38 16.67
C TRP A 197 7.34 -17.37 16.35
N SER A 198 8.28 -17.60 17.28
CA SER A 198 9.32 -18.62 17.19
C SER A 198 8.86 -20.01 17.63
N ARG A 199 7.66 -20.14 18.22
CA ARG A 199 7.17 -21.43 18.70
C ARG A 199 7.01 -22.41 17.54
N ILE A 200 7.54 -23.61 17.70
CA ILE A 200 7.43 -24.70 16.74
C ILE A 200 5.99 -25.21 16.73
N VAL A 201 5.41 -25.32 15.54
CA VAL A 201 4.06 -25.85 15.26
C VAL A 201 4.17 -27.24 14.66
N PHE A 202 5.07 -27.43 13.68
CA PHE A 202 5.38 -28.74 13.10
C PHE A 202 6.89 -28.94 13.07
N SER A 203 7.38 -30.09 13.55
CA SER A 203 8.81 -30.41 13.59
C SER A 203 9.26 -31.19 12.36
N ALA A 204 10.49 -30.92 11.90
CA ALA A 204 11.17 -31.70 10.85
C ALA A 204 10.34 -31.94 9.57
N VAL A 205 9.71 -30.89 9.05
CA VAL A 205 8.91 -30.97 7.81
C VAL A 205 9.83 -30.96 6.59
N PRO A 206 9.79 -31.97 5.70
CA PRO A 206 10.59 -31.98 4.48
C PRO A 206 9.95 -31.05 3.43
N LEU A 207 10.65 -29.98 3.07
CA LEU A 207 10.23 -29.04 2.02
C LEU A 207 11.13 -29.17 0.78
N PRO A 208 10.56 -29.19 -0.45
CA PRO A 208 11.33 -29.44 -1.67
C PRO A 208 12.49 -28.46 -1.92
N ILE A 209 12.37 -27.21 -1.47
CA ILE A 209 13.36 -26.14 -1.71
C ILE A 209 14.15 -25.79 -0.44
N LEU A 210 13.51 -25.85 0.73
CA LEU A 210 14.07 -25.40 2.00
C LEU A 210 14.71 -26.53 2.81
N GLY A 211 14.67 -27.77 2.30
CA GLY A 211 15.11 -28.95 3.03
C GLY A 211 14.19 -29.27 4.21
N THR A 212 14.71 -30.03 5.17
CA THR A 212 13.97 -30.36 6.39
C THR A 212 14.16 -29.24 7.41
N MET A 213 13.05 -28.63 7.87
CA MET A 213 13.08 -27.56 8.86
C MET A 213 11.89 -27.62 9.82
N ASP A 214 12.01 -26.94 10.95
CA ASP A 214 10.89 -26.72 11.85
C ASP A 214 9.99 -25.59 11.35
N ILE A 215 8.69 -25.85 11.29
CA ILE A 215 7.67 -24.88 10.95
C ILE A 215 7.21 -24.21 12.24
N THR A 216 7.45 -22.91 12.34
CA THR A 216 7.10 -22.09 13.49
C THR A 216 5.84 -21.28 13.20
N ALA A 217 5.27 -20.64 14.22
CA ALA A 217 4.07 -19.82 14.07
C ALA A 217 4.24 -18.69 13.03
N ARG A 218 5.44 -18.08 12.92
CA ARG A 218 5.74 -17.12 11.83
C ARG A 218 5.66 -17.75 10.44
N HIS A 219 6.12 -19.00 10.25
CA HIS A 219 6.06 -19.67 8.95
C HIS A 219 4.61 -19.94 8.57
N VAL A 220 3.77 -20.34 9.53
CA VAL A 220 2.33 -20.51 9.31
C VAL A 220 1.68 -19.17 8.88
N PHE A 221 2.02 -18.07 9.55
CA PHE A 221 1.52 -16.74 9.17
C PHE A 221 1.92 -16.35 7.74
N VAL A 222 3.19 -16.54 7.36
CA VAL A 222 3.66 -16.28 5.99
C VAL A 222 2.94 -17.16 4.97
N VAL A 223 2.70 -18.44 5.26
CA VAL A 223 1.95 -19.33 4.35
C VAL A 223 0.50 -18.85 4.16
N ILE A 224 -0.17 -18.41 5.23
CA ILE A 224 -1.53 -17.86 5.15
C ILE A 224 -1.55 -16.62 4.25
N ASP A 225 -0.60 -15.70 4.44
CA ASP A 225 -0.43 -14.50 3.61
C ASP A 225 -0.23 -14.85 2.14
N ILE A 226 0.67 -15.78 1.83
CA ILE A 226 0.93 -16.26 0.46
C ILE A 226 -0.34 -16.84 -0.18
N VAL A 227 -1.06 -17.71 0.52
CA VAL A 227 -2.29 -18.33 0.00
C VAL A 227 -3.36 -17.27 -0.28
N ALA A 228 -3.54 -16.33 0.65
CA ALA A 228 -4.49 -15.23 0.48
C ALA A 228 -4.13 -14.34 -0.71
N ALA A 229 -2.85 -13.96 -0.83
CA ALA A 229 -2.33 -13.15 -1.91
C ALA A 229 -2.50 -13.81 -3.29
N VAL A 230 -2.15 -15.09 -3.41
CA VAL A 230 -2.30 -15.85 -4.68
C VAL A 230 -3.76 -15.94 -5.08
N ASN A 231 -4.66 -16.27 -4.13
CA ASN A 231 -6.09 -16.38 -4.42
C ASN A 231 -6.70 -15.05 -4.89
N GLN A 232 -6.37 -13.94 -4.21
CA GLN A 232 -6.85 -12.61 -4.60
C GLN A 232 -6.31 -12.18 -5.96
N THR A 233 -5.00 -12.33 -6.17
CA THR A 233 -4.35 -11.96 -7.43
C THR A 233 -4.92 -12.77 -8.59
N TYR A 234 -5.11 -14.08 -8.41
CA TYR A 234 -5.75 -14.93 -9.41
C TYR A 234 -7.13 -14.40 -9.81
N GLY A 235 -7.98 -14.05 -8.83
CA GLY A 235 -9.30 -13.48 -9.10
C GLY A 235 -9.25 -12.17 -9.89
N GLN A 236 -8.34 -11.26 -9.53
CA GLN A 236 -8.15 -9.97 -10.22
C GLN A 236 -7.67 -10.16 -11.65
N LEU A 237 -6.65 -10.99 -11.86
CA LEU A 237 -6.13 -11.30 -13.20
C LEU A 237 -7.18 -12.02 -14.04
N PHE A 238 -7.87 -13.01 -13.47
CA PHE A 238 -8.95 -13.70 -14.16
C PHE A 238 -10.00 -12.71 -14.66
N ARG A 239 -10.47 -11.76 -13.83
CA ARG A 239 -11.44 -10.75 -14.26
C ARG A 239 -10.91 -9.85 -15.37
N VAL A 240 -9.65 -9.42 -15.32
CA VAL A 240 -9.05 -8.59 -16.39
C VAL A 240 -8.90 -9.34 -17.71
N PHE A 241 -8.58 -10.64 -17.70
CA PHE A 241 -8.33 -11.42 -18.93
C PHE A 241 -9.56 -12.14 -19.48
N SER A 242 -10.50 -12.56 -18.63
CA SER A 242 -11.72 -13.28 -19.03
C SER A 242 -12.86 -12.35 -19.47
N SER A 243 -12.79 -11.06 -19.15
CA SER A 243 -13.88 -10.13 -19.42
C SER A 243 -14.02 -9.81 -20.91
N SER A 244 -14.88 -10.57 -21.60
CA SER A 244 -15.69 -10.07 -22.72
C SER A 244 -16.91 -9.25 -22.22
N VAL A 245 -17.16 -9.24 -20.90
CA VAL A 245 -18.46 -8.91 -20.30
C VAL A 245 -18.57 -7.49 -19.70
N ASP A 246 -17.47 -6.76 -19.43
CA ASP A 246 -17.54 -5.33 -19.06
C ASP A 246 -16.41 -4.56 -19.74
N ARG A 247 -16.62 -4.19 -21.00
CA ARG A 247 -15.77 -3.17 -21.62
C ARG A 247 -15.98 -1.90 -20.81
N LEU A 248 -14.92 -1.42 -20.16
CA LEU A 248 -14.85 -0.08 -19.56
C LEU A 248 -15.68 0.88 -20.44
N PRO A 249 -16.73 1.54 -19.92
CA PRO A 249 -17.64 2.35 -20.73
C PRO A 249 -16.86 3.36 -21.58
N LYS A 250 -17.32 3.67 -22.80
CA LYS A 250 -16.56 4.52 -23.73
C LYS A 250 -16.18 5.87 -23.10
N GLU A 251 -17.05 6.43 -22.29
CA GLU A 251 -16.83 7.65 -21.52
C GLU A 251 -15.71 7.54 -20.46
N GLU A 252 -15.41 6.34 -19.97
CA GLU A 252 -14.36 6.06 -18.98
C GLU A 252 -13.03 5.60 -19.61
N GLN A 253 -13.03 5.30 -20.91
CA GLN A 253 -11.83 4.90 -21.64
C GLN A 253 -10.85 6.07 -21.81
N GLY A 254 -11.35 7.24 -22.23
CA GLY A 254 -10.50 8.38 -22.61
C GLY A 254 -9.38 7.95 -23.57
N TYR A 255 -8.14 8.13 -23.15
CA TYR A 255 -6.92 7.77 -23.90
C TYR A 255 -6.24 6.49 -23.37
N LYS A 256 -6.89 5.71 -22.49
CA LYS A 256 -6.31 4.49 -21.92
C LYS A 256 -5.99 3.47 -23.01
N GLU A 257 -4.83 2.83 -22.86
CA GLU A 257 -4.45 1.69 -23.68
C GLU A 257 -4.92 0.39 -23.00
N LEU A 258 -5.99 -0.22 -23.53
CA LEU A 258 -6.70 -1.36 -22.90
C LEU A 258 -6.53 -2.71 -23.65
N GLY A 259 -5.86 -2.71 -24.79
CA GLY A 259 -5.62 -3.91 -25.59
C GLY A 259 -4.72 -4.93 -24.89
N LEU A 260 -4.70 -6.17 -25.40
CA LEU A 260 -3.93 -7.28 -24.82
C LEU A 260 -2.43 -6.94 -24.64
N ALA A 261 -1.81 -6.31 -25.64
CA ALA A 261 -0.42 -5.87 -25.55
C ALA A 261 -0.19 -4.88 -24.39
N SER A 262 -1.15 -3.98 -24.13
CA SER A 262 -1.06 -3.04 -23.02
C SER A 262 -1.26 -3.75 -21.68
N LYS A 263 -2.22 -4.69 -21.58
CA LYS A 263 -2.43 -5.53 -20.39
C LYS A 263 -1.16 -6.27 -20.00
N ILE A 264 -0.50 -6.93 -20.97
CA ILE A 264 0.76 -7.65 -20.76
C ILE A 264 1.88 -6.70 -20.35
N ARG A 265 2.06 -5.58 -21.07
CA ARG A 265 3.10 -4.58 -20.74
C ARG A 265 2.92 -3.99 -19.34
N HIS A 266 1.68 -3.78 -18.90
CA HIS A 266 1.40 -3.34 -17.53
C HIS A 266 1.88 -4.38 -16.50
N LEU A 267 1.54 -5.65 -16.71
CA LEU A 267 1.99 -6.75 -15.85
C LEU A 267 3.50 -6.91 -15.87
N MET A 268 4.15 -6.67 -17.00
CA MET A 268 5.62 -6.63 -17.07
C MET A 268 6.19 -5.55 -16.13
N TRP A 269 5.60 -4.34 -16.09
CA TRP A 269 6.05 -3.30 -15.16
C TRP A 269 5.83 -3.68 -13.69
N ILE A 270 4.70 -4.31 -13.37
CA ILE A 270 4.45 -4.83 -12.01
C ILE A 270 5.44 -5.94 -11.66
N ALA A 271 5.73 -6.85 -12.60
CA ALA A 271 6.70 -7.93 -12.41
C ALA A 271 8.13 -7.40 -12.25
N ILE A 272 8.54 -6.37 -12.99
CA ILE A 272 9.84 -5.71 -12.81
C ILE A 272 9.91 -5.03 -11.44
N LEU A 273 8.86 -4.31 -11.04
CA LEU A 273 8.78 -3.63 -9.75
C LEU A 273 8.94 -4.62 -8.59
N LEU A 274 8.11 -5.66 -8.57
CA LEU A 274 8.12 -6.65 -7.48
C LEU A 274 9.31 -7.60 -7.58
N GLY A 275 9.80 -7.91 -8.79
CA GLY A 275 10.94 -8.80 -9.00
C GLY A 275 12.26 -8.18 -8.54
N PHE A 276 12.60 -6.97 -9.02
CA PHE A 276 13.82 -6.28 -8.58
C PHE A 276 13.70 -5.79 -7.12
N GLY A 277 12.53 -5.29 -6.71
CA GLY A 277 12.29 -4.92 -5.32
C GLY A 277 12.34 -6.11 -4.36
N GLY A 278 11.80 -7.25 -4.78
CA GLY A 278 11.93 -8.53 -4.11
C GLY A 278 13.39 -8.92 -3.97
N TYR A 279 14.15 -8.93 -5.06
CA TYR A 279 15.57 -9.26 -5.00
C TYR A 279 16.34 -8.33 -4.05
N TRP A 280 16.09 -7.02 -4.10
CA TRP A 280 16.75 -6.06 -3.22
C TRP A 280 16.44 -6.31 -1.74
N THR A 281 15.17 -6.54 -1.41
CA THR A 281 14.70 -6.85 -0.05
C THR A 281 15.00 -8.28 0.39
N ALA A 282 15.40 -9.17 -0.52
CA ALA A 282 15.84 -10.52 -0.22
C ALA A 282 17.32 -10.58 0.23
N ARG A 283 18.01 -9.43 0.32
CA ARG A 283 19.38 -9.33 0.85
C ARG A 283 19.45 -9.99 2.22
N ASP A 284 20.40 -10.90 2.35
CA ASP A 284 20.70 -11.58 3.61
C ASP A 284 21.14 -10.57 4.67
N GLN A 285 20.42 -10.53 5.79
CA GLN A 285 20.71 -9.65 6.93
C GLN A 285 22.15 -9.81 7.45
N SER A 286 22.75 -11.00 7.36
CA SER A 286 24.13 -11.26 7.79
C SER A 286 25.19 -10.48 6.98
N LYS A 287 24.83 -10.01 5.78
CA LYS A 287 25.71 -9.22 4.89
C LYS A 287 25.56 -7.71 5.10
N MET A 288 24.73 -7.27 6.04
CA MET A 288 24.48 -5.87 6.27
C MET A 288 25.55 -5.27 7.17
N SER A 289 26.01 -4.08 6.80
CA SER A 289 27.06 -3.35 7.52
C SER A 289 26.53 -2.57 8.72
N ASN A 290 25.21 -2.34 8.78
CA ASN A 290 24.56 -1.58 9.82
C ASN A 290 23.15 -2.16 10.11
N PRO A 291 22.72 -2.27 11.38
CA PRO A 291 21.38 -2.74 11.74
C PRO A 291 20.23 -2.02 11.01
N VAL A 292 20.34 -0.70 10.77
CA VAL A 292 19.29 0.07 10.09
C VAL A 292 19.31 -0.06 8.55
N GLU A 293 20.30 -0.75 7.97
CA GLU A 293 20.41 -0.95 6.51
C GLU A 293 19.13 -1.60 5.94
N ALA A 294 18.61 -2.62 6.63
CA ALA A 294 17.37 -3.30 6.26
C ALA A 294 16.18 -2.32 6.13
N ARG A 295 16.07 -1.36 7.05
CA ARG A 295 14.97 -0.38 7.06
C ARG A 295 15.05 0.56 5.88
N PHE A 296 16.25 1.03 5.52
CA PHE A 296 16.41 1.91 4.36
C PHE A 296 16.16 1.20 3.03
N ILE A 297 16.59 -0.06 2.89
CA ILE A 297 16.27 -0.89 1.73
C ILE A 297 14.75 -1.04 1.59
N SER A 298 14.09 -1.45 2.69
CA SER A 298 12.65 -1.65 2.73
C SER A 298 11.90 -0.35 2.44
N LEU A 299 12.27 0.76 3.09
CA LEU A 299 11.65 2.07 2.93
C LEU A 299 11.78 2.59 1.49
N ALA A 300 12.98 2.51 0.90
CA ALA A 300 13.20 2.93 -0.48
C ALA A 300 12.31 2.14 -1.45
N PHE A 301 12.23 0.81 -1.28
CA PHE A 301 11.35 -0.02 -2.10
C PHE A 301 9.88 0.32 -1.87
N GLY A 302 9.44 0.50 -0.62
CA GLY A 302 8.08 0.91 -0.28
C GLY A 302 7.66 2.23 -0.92
N ILE A 303 8.54 3.23 -0.94
CA ILE A 303 8.27 4.51 -1.59
C ILE A 303 8.20 4.36 -3.12
N ILE A 304 9.10 3.56 -3.72
CA ILE A 304 9.05 3.27 -5.16
C ILE A 304 7.73 2.56 -5.52
N PHE A 305 7.31 1.58 -4.72
CA PHE A 305 6.03 0.91 -4.86
C PHE A 305 4.87 1.91 -4.79
N ALA A 306 4.82 2.73 -3.73
CA ALA A 306 3.78 3.73 -3.55
C ALA A 306 3.74 4.75 -4.70
N MET A 307 4.90 5.14 -5.25
CA MET A 307 5.00 6.02 -6.40
C MET A 307 4.41 5.40 -7.67
N VAL A 308 4.75 4.15 -7.98
CA VAL A 308 4.21 3.45 -9.16
C VAL A 308 2.72 3.19 -9.00
N ALA A 309 2.27 2.78 -7.82
CA ALA A 309 0.87 2.64 -7.44
C ALA A 309 0.08 3.94 -7.63
N THR A 310 0.56 5.04 -7.05
CA THR A 310 -0.08 6.35 -7.15
C THR A 310 -0.12 6.82 -8.61
N LYS A 311 0.92 6.54 -9.41
CA LYS A 311 0.94 6.84 -10.85
C LYS A 311 -0.13 6.06 -11.61
N LEU A 312 -0.33 4.78 -11.28
CA LEU A 312 -1.36 3.95 -11.88
C LEU A 312 -2.78 4.45 -11.56
N ILE A 313 -3.04 4.78 -10.30
CA ILE A 313 -4.31 5.38 -9.85
C ILE A 313 -4.54 6.68 -10.62
N MET A 314 -3.54 7.56 -10.66
CA MET A 314 -3.62 8.85 -11.33
C MET A 314 -3.90 8.69 -12.83
N ASP A 315 -3.18 7.82 -13.54
CA ASP A 315 -3.41 7.58 -14.98
C ASP A 315 -4.80 7.01 -15.25
N HIS A 316 -5.30 6.12 -14.39
CA HIS A 316 -6.67 5.63 -14.48
C HIS A 316 -7.69 6.79 -14.36
N MET A 317 -7.55 7.62 -13.33
CA MET A 317 -8.48 8.72 -13.03
C MET A 317 -8.40 9.86 -14.05
N CYS A 318 -7.20 10.15 -14.57
CA CYS A 318 -6.98 11.09 -15.68
C CYS A 318 -7.47 10.56 -17.03
N LYS A 319 -7.86 9.28 -17.11
CA LYS A 319 -8.18 8.61 -18.37
C LYS A 319 -7.03 8.63 -19.38
N GLU A 320 -5.80 8.45 -18.88
CA GLU A 320 -4.55 8.50 -19.63
C GLU A 320 -3.93 7.11 -19.80
N PRO A 321 -3.07 6.89 -20.81
CA PRO A 321 -2.23 5.69 -20.87
C PRO A 321 -1.34 5.60 -19.64
N PHE A 322 -1.26 4.40 -19.05
CA PHE A 322 -0.27 4.19 -17.99
C PHE A 322 1.15 4.35 -18.52
N ARG A 323 1.89 5.23 -17.84
CA ARG A 323 3.32 5.46 -18.08
C ARG A 323 4.03 5.52 -16.72
N PRO A 324 4.79 4.47 -16.34
CA PRO A 324 5.46 4.45 -15.06
C PRO A 324 6.57 5.49 -14.98
N THR A 325 6.89 5.89 -13.75
CA THR A 325 8.01 6.79 -13.46
C THR A 325 9.35 6.08 -13.70
N LEU A 326 9.88 6.15 -14.92
CA LEU A 326 11.02 5.34 -15.37
C LEU A 326 12.26 5.44 -14.47
N TRP A 327 12.58 6.62 -13.94
CA TRP A 327 13.75 6.76 -13.08
C TRP A 327 13.62 5.94 -11.78
N ALA A 328 12.39 5.71 -11.28
CA ALA A 328 12.18 4.90 -10.08
C ALA A 328 12.61 3.45 -10.32
N PHE A 329 12.37 2.94 -11.54
CA PHE A 329 12.87 1.63 -11.99
C PHE A 329 14.39 1.63 -12.18
N ILE A 330 14.98 2.73 -12.63
CA ILE A 330 16.44 2.86 -12.71
C ILE A 330 17.06 2.74 -11.32
N ILE A 331 16.55 3.47 -10.31
CA ILE A 331 17.05 3.36 -8.93
C ILE A 331 16.86 1.94 -8.40
N LEU A 332 15.71 1.32 -8.65
CA LEU A 332 15.43 -0.06 -8.24
C LEU A 332 16.44 -1.06 -8.83
N ILE A 333 16.69 -0.99 -10.14
CA ILE A 333 17.63 -1.86 -10.85
C ILE A 333 19.05 -1.59 -10.39
N LEU A 334 19.48 -0.33 -10.31
CA LEU A 334 20.83 0.04 -9.86
C LEU A 334 21.08 -0.40 -8.41
N SER A 335 20.09 -0.26 -7.52
CA SER A 335 20.22 -0.69 -6.13
C SER A 335 20.33 -2.21 -6.02
N THR A 336 19.56 -2.93 -6.85
CA THR A 336 19.64 -4.39 -6.97
C THR A 336 21.01 -4.84 -7.47
N VAL A 337 21.49 -4.25 -8.57
CA VAL A 337 22.84 -4.53 -9.11
C VAL A 337 23.90 -4.23 -8.06
N ASN A 338 23.80 -3.10 -7.34
CA ASN A 338 24.75 -2.74 -6.30
C ASN A 338 24.78 -3.73 -5.13
N VAL A 339 23.64 -4.35 -4.79
CA VAL A 339 23.59 -5.43 -3.79
C VAL A 339 24.36 -6.68 -4.24
N ILE A 340 24.41 -6.95 -5.54
CA ILE A 340 25.13 -8.07 -6.14
C ILE A 340 26.62 -7.76 -6.25
N THR A 341 26.97 -6.59 -6.78
CA THR A 341 28.35 -6.24 -7.14
C THR A 341 29.13 -5.63 -5.98
N GLY A 342 28.45 -5.00 -5.01
CA GLY A 342 29.09 -4.23 -3.94
C GLY A 342 29.88 -3.02 -4.43
N THR A 343 29.57 -2.49 -5.62
CA THR A 343 30.34 -1.40 -6.26
C THR A 343 30.37 -0.13 -5.42
N VAL A 344 29.26 0.19 -4.75
CA VAL A 344 29.10 1.28 -3.80
C VAL A 344 28.64 0.70 -2.47
N ASN A 345 29.03 1.33 -1.35
CA ASN A 345 28.55 0.94 -0.03
C ASN A 345 27.01 0.87 0.00
N VAL A 346 26.48 -0.34 0.22
CA VAL A 346 25.04 -0.64 0.13
C VAL A 346 24.23 0.17 1.13
N PHE A 347 24.75 0.37 2.34
CA PHE A 347 24.08 1.15 3.37
C PHE A 347 23.92 2.63 2.99
N LEU A 348 24.99 3.27 2.50
CA LEU A 348 24.94 4.65 2.03
C LEU A 348 24.06 4.79 0.78
N ALA A 349 24.17 3.86 -0.16
CA ALA A 349 23.35 3.86 -1.38
C ALA A 349 21.85 3.72 -1.05
N SER A 350 21.49 2.84 -0.11
CA SER A 350 20.09 2.63 0.30
C SER A 350 19.51 3.83 1.04
N GLN A 351 20.30 4.50 1.88
CA GLN A 351 19.91 5.77 2.51
C GLN A 351 19.68 6.87 1.48
N ALA A 352 20.61 7.04 0.53
CA ALA A 352 20.49 8.03 -0.53
C ALA A 352 19.27 7.75 -1.41
N ALA A 353 19.03 6.49 -1.77
CA ALA A 353 17.84 6.08 -2.52
C ALA A 353 16.55 6.38 -1.74
N ALA A 354 16.47 6.01 -0.46
CA ALA A 354 15.30 6.29 0.38
C ALA A 354 15.01 7.79 0.48
N ALA A 355 16.03 8.59 0.78
CA ALA A 355 15.91 10.05 0.90
C ALA A 355 15.48 10.70 -0.42
N PHE A 356 16.14 10.33 -1.53
CA PHE A 356 15.81 10.84 -2.86
C PHE A 356 14.38 10.47 -3.26
N CYS A 357 14.02 9.20 -3.14
CA CYS A 357 12.68 8.72 -3.47
C CYS A 357 11.60 9.41 -2.62
N LEU A 358 11.85 9.61 -1.32
CA LEU A 358 10.91 10.30 -0.42
C LEU A 358 10.70 11.76 -0.83
N VAL A 359 11.79 12.51 -0.99
CA VAL A 359 11.73 13.94 -1.36
C VAL A 359 11.05 14.10 -2.72
N PHE A 360 11.41 13.26 -3.70
CA PHE A 360 10.78 13.30 -5.01
C PHE A 360 9.29 12.96 -4.89
N TYR A 361 8.93 11.86 -4.22
CA TYR A 361 7.54 11.43 -4.09
C TYR A 361 6.68 12.53 -3.48
N LEU A 362 7.12 13.10 -2.34
CA LEU A 362 6.41 14.19 -1.65
C LEU A 362 6.28 15.44 -2.51
N THR A 363 7.35 15.83 -3.22
CA THR A 363 7.33 17.00 -4.12
C THR A 363 6.36 16.77 -5.28
N ASN A 364 6.41 15.60 -5.90
CA ASN A 364 5.58 15.25 -7.05
C ASN A 364 4.11 15.15 -6.67
N ILE A 365 3.78 14.42 -5.59
CA ILE A 365 2.38 14.26 -5.17
C ILE A 365 1.76 15.57 -4.69
N THR A 366 2.53 16.41 -3.98
CA THR A 366 2.08 17.74 -3.56
C THR A 366 1.83 18.63 -4.78
N GLY A 367 2.68 18.57 -5.81
CA GLY A 367 2.46 19.28 -7.07
C GLY A 367 1.19 18.82 -7.79
N ILE A 368 0.96 17.51 -7.91
CA ILE A 368 -0.25 16.92 -8.50
C ILE A 368 -1.50 17.37 -7.74
N ILE A 369 -1.50 17.27 -6.40
CA ILE A 369 -2.60 17.71 -5.54
C ILE A 369 -2.89 19.19 -5.77
N ASN A 370 -1.85 20.03 -5.85
CA ASN A 370 -2.01 21.47 -6.06
C ASN A 370 -2.61 21.79 -7.43
N ASP A 371 -2.20 21.10 -8.49
CA ASP A 371 -2.76 21.28 -9.84
C ASP A 371 -4.24 20.91 -9.86
N ILE A 372 -4.61 19.77 -9.26
CA ILE A 372 -6.01 19.32 -9.14
C ILE A 372 -6.84 20.32 -8.32
N CYS A 373 -6.32 20.77 -7.16
CA CYS A 373 -7.00 21.74 -6.31
C CYS A 373 -7.27 23.05 -7.06
N ARG A 374 -6.28 23.57 -7.80
CA ARG A 374 -6.42 24.78 -8.61
C ARG A 374 -7.47 24.59 -9.71
N PHE A 375 -7.42 23.48 -10.43
CA PHE A 375 -8.33 23.20 -11.53
C PHE A 375 -9.79 23.01 -11.08
N LEU A 376 -10.01 22.20 -10.05
CA LEU A 376 -11.33 21.94 -9.47
C LEU A 376 -11.81 23.04 -8.53
N LYS A 377 -10.95 24.01 -8.21
CA LYS A 377 -11.21 25.11 -7.25
C LYS A 377 -11.60 24.62 -5.86
N ILE A 378 -11.00 23.53 -5.39
CA ILE A 378 -11.18 22.96 -4.05
C ILE A 378 -9.92 23.15 -3.20
N ASN A 379 -10.01 22.89 -1.90
CA ASN A 379 -8.86 22.80 -1.01
C ASN A 379 -8.64 21.32 -0.65
N CYS A 380 -7.38 20.92 -0.43
CA CYS A 380 -7.06 19.53 -0.09
C CYS A 380 -7.43 19.19 1.37
N LEU A 381 -6.91 19.96 2.33
CA LEU A 381 -7.01 19.64 3.76
C LEU A 381 -8.03 20.50 4.52
N THR A 382 -8.81 21.31 3.82
CA THR A 382 -9.89 22.13 4.41
C THR A 382 -11.13 22.07 3.53
N ILE A 383 -12.31 22.27 4.11
CA ILE A 383 -13.55 22.37 3.34
C ILE A 383 -13.80 23.85 3.02
N LYS A 384 -14.01 24.17 1.75
CA LYS A 384 -14.45 25.53 1.37
C LYS A 384 -15.86 25.77 1.91
N PRO A 385 -16.11 26.91 2.61
CA PRO A 385 -17.46 27.27 3.00
C PRO A 385 -18.36 27.33 1.77
N GLN A 386 -19.44 26.56 1.76
CA GLN A 386 -20.47 26.74 0.74
C GLN A 386 -21.09 28.12 0.97
N LYS A 387 -21.07 28.99 -0.05
CA LYS A 387 -21.87 30.22 0.00
C LYS A 387 -23.31 29.76 0.19
N LYS A 388 -23.93 30.09 1.32
CA LYS A 388 -25.38 29.97 1.48
C LYS A 388 -26.00 30.81 0.36
N THR A 389 -26.57 30.16 -0.64
CA THR A 389 -27.56 30.80 -1.50
C THR A 389 -28.68 31.21 -0.57
N GLN A 390 -28.73 32.51 -0.25
CA GLN A 390 -29.85 33.13 0.46
C GLN A 390 -31.06 33.18 -0.46
#